data_AF-A0AAV9A8H0-F1
#
_entry.id   AF-A0AAV9A8H0-F1
#
_cell.length_a   1.000
_cell.length_b   1.000
_cell.length_c   1.000
_cell.angle_alpha   90.00
_cell.angle_beta   90.00
_cell.angle_gamma   90.00
#
_symmetry.space_group_name_H-M   'P 1'
#
loop_
_entity.id
_entity.type
_entity.pdbx_description
1 polymer ?
#
loop_
_entity_poly.entity_id
_entity_poly.type
_entity_poly.pdbx_seq_one_letter_code
_entity_poly.pdbx_strand_id
1 'polypeptide(L)'
;MSFMRGDLLTKTRKLVKGLAIAEPIWLRAMEKNPPATFPRDDGKVPVLVLPEDRYVRKFFKLYPDSLYHDAVDLRSFNPPPARVFAWRVLELKDQGVSEEEAMAIADMEYRAEKKSKKAAYTRLKQIARLQGKRPPPNPFPSAIKQIQAEERKYVRERFTNPEVLEIAKKMKEQKAVDMQNRSRGGAGARFGGGYRFGGGAFGNLIGGFGGGR
;
A
#
# COMPACT_ATOMS: atom_id res chain seq x y z
N MET A 1 -35.64 28.56 -34.52
CA MET A 1 -36.06 27.62 -33.44
C MET A 1 -35.82 26.20 -33.91
N SER A 2 -34.82 25.48 -33.39
CA SER A 2 -34.52 24.12 -33.89
C SER A 2 -35.53 23.11 -33.34
N PHE A 3 -36.17 22.35 -34.24
CA PHE A 3 -37.15 21.31 -33.90
C PHE A 3 -36.55 20.16 -33.06
N MET A 4 -35.21 20.12 -32.96
CA MET A 4 -34.43 18.98 -32.44
C MET A 4 -33.66 19.25 -31.14
N ARG A 5 -33.69 20.46 -30.56
CA ARG A 5 -33.13 20.71 -29.20
C ARG A 5 -34.20 20.48 -28.13
N GLY A 6 -33.87 19.75 -27.06
CA GLY A 6 -34.76 19.47 -25.93
C GLY A 6 -34.75 18.01 -25.45
N ASP A 7 -35.63 17.71 -24.50
CA ASP A 7 -35.79 16.38 -23.90
C ASP A 7 -36.50 15.40 -24.82
N LEU A 8 -36.15 14.11 -24.72
CA LEU A 8 -36.69 13.04 -25.56
C LEU A 8 -38.22 13.00 -25.56
N LEU A 9 -38.85 13.10 -24.38
CA LEU A 9 -40.30 13.08 -24.21
C LEU A 9 -40.99 14.23 -24.94
N THR A 10 -40.42 15.43 -24.88
CA THR A 10 -40.99 16.59 -25.58
C THR A 10 -40.83 16.48 -27.09
N LYS A 11 -39.78 15.80 -27.58
CA LYS A 11 -39.57 15.54 -29.01
C LYS A 11 -40.52 14.50 -29.54
N THR A 12 -40.61 13.34 -28.89
CA THR A 12 -41.48 12.25 -29.34
C THR A 12 -42.94 12.65 -29.32
N ARG A 13 -43.37 13.41 -28.29
CA ARG A 13 -44.70 14.03 -28.27
C ARG A 13 -44.97 14.92 -29.48
N LYS A 14 -44.00 15.75 -29.90
CA LYS A 14 -44.14 16.61 -31.09
C LYS A 14 -44.21 15.81 -32.38
N LEU A 15 -43.42 14.73 -32.51
CA LEU A 15 -43.39 13.88 -33.70
C LEU A 15 -44.66 13.03 -33.86
N VAL A 16 -45.18 12.48 -32.75
CA VAL A 16 -46.46 11.75 -32.75
C VAL A 16 -47.62 12.70 -33.05
N LYS A 17 -47.63 13.91 -32.47
CA LYS A 17 -48.64 14.93 -32.78
C LYS A 17 -48.60 15.41 -34.23
N GLY A 18 -47.40 15.47 -34.82
CA GLY A 18 -47.19 15.80 -36.23
C GLY A 18 -47.43 14.64 -37.20
N LEU A 19 -47.91 13.48 -36.71
CA LEU A 19 -48.14 12.26 -37.48
C LEU A 19 -46.91 11.76 -38.25
N ALA A 20 -45.71 12.19 -37.85
CA ALA A 20 -44.46 11.82 -38.50
C ALA A 20 -44.02 10.39 -38.10
N ILE A 21 -44.44 9.95 -36.91
CA ILE A 21 -44.13 8.61 -36.36
C ILE A 21 -45.36 8.11 -35.60
N ALA A 22 -45.62 6.79 -35.65
CA ALA A 22 -46.64 6.15 -34.84
C ALA A 22 -46.35 6.28 -33.33
N GLU A 23 -47.40 6.28 -32.50
CA GLU A 23 -47.25 6.38 -31.04
C GLU A 23 -46.44 5.19 -30.50
N PRO A 24 -45.26 5.42 -29.89
CA PRO A 24 -44.50 4.32 -29.34
C PRO A 24 -45.11 3.86 -28.01
N ILE A 25 -45.08 2.55 -27.76
CA ILE A 25 -45.72 1.89 -26.60
C ILE A 25 -45.29 2.51 -25.27
N TRP A 26 -44.05 2.98 -25.17
CA TRP A 26 -43.48 3.56 -23.95
C TRP A 26 -43.89 5.02 -23.70
N LEU A 27 -44.48 5.73 -24.66
CA LEU A 27 -44.79 7.17 -24.52
C LEU A 27 -45.79 7.39 -23.37
N ARG A 28 -46.87 6.62 -23.33
CA ARG A 28 -47.92 6.73 -22.28
C ARG A 28 -47.37 6.49 -20.88
N ALA A 29 -46.47 5.51 -20.75
CA ALA A 29 -45.83 5.20 -19.47
C ALA A 29 -44.90 6.34 -19.01
N MET A 30 -44.15 6.93 -19.94
CA MET A 30 -43.22 8.02 -19.66
C MET A 30 -43.93 9.36 -19.41
N GLU A 31 -45.11 9.59 -20.01
CA GLU A 31 -45.94 10.76 -19.72
C GLU A 31 -46.59 10.67 -18.34
N LYS A 32 -47.01 9.46 -17.94
CA LYS A 32 -47.54 9.21 -16.61
C LYS A 32 -46.46 9.34 -15.53
N ASN A 33 -45.26 8.85 -15.81
CA ASN A 33 -44.13 8.86 -14.89
C ASN A 33 -42.88 9.41 -15.58
N PRO A 34 -42.74 10.75 -15.69
CA PRO A 34 -41.53 11.34 -16.26
C PRO A 34 -40.33 11.08 -15.37
N PRO A 35 -39.10 11.01 -15.93
CA PRO A 35 -37.89 10.88 -15.13
C PRO A 35 -37.74 12.10 -14.20
N ALA A 36 -37.23 11.86 -12.98
CA ALA A 36 -36.99 12.92 -12.02
C ALA A 36 -35.99 13.95 -12.57
N THR A 37 -36.36 15.23 -12.51
CA THR A 37 -35.49 16.34 -12.90
C THR A 37 -34.93 16.99 -11.64
N PHE A 38 -33.60 16.98 -11.51
CA PHE A 38 -32.90 17.73 -10.47
C PHE A 38 -32.57 19.15 -10.99
N PRO A 39 -32.55 20.17 -10.11
CA PRO A 39 -32.02 21.48 -10.49
C PRO A 39 -30.60 21.30 -11.03
N ARG A 40 -30.31 21.92 -12.18
CA ARG A 40 -28.96 21.91 -12.74
C ARG A 40 -28.12 22.90 -11.96
N ASP A 41 -27.28 22.39 -11.07
CA ASP A 41 -26.20 23.19 -10.51
C ASP A 41 -25.02 23.19 -11.49
N ASP A 42 -24.66 24.35 -12.02
CA ASP A 42 -23.45 24.57 -12.83
C ASP A 42 -22.18 24.63 -11.95
N GLY A 43 -22.32 24.39 -10.64
CA GLY A 43 -21.28 24.51 -9.64
C GLY A 43 -20.38 23.28 -9.52
N LYS A 44 -19.22 23.46 -8.88
CA LYS A 44 -18.34 22.35 -8.48
C LYS A 44 -18.99 21.59 -7.32
N VAL A 45 -19.06 20.26 -7.44
CA VAL A 45 -19.53 19.38 -6.36
C VAL A 45 -18.64 19.56 -5.12
N PRO A 46 -19.20 19.83 -3.93
CA PRO A 46 -18.42 19.99 -2.71
C PRO A 46 -17.74 18.67 -2.31
N VAL A 47 -16.51 18.77 -1.81
CA VAL A 47 -15.78 17.62 -1.26
C VAL A 47 -16.34 17.31 0.13
N LEU A 48 -16.92 16.12 0.29
CA LEU A 48 -17.38 15.63 1.58
C LEU A 48 -16.17 15.25 2.44
N VAL A 49 -16.05 15.85 3.62
CA VAL A 49 -15.00 15.55 4.61
C VAL A 49 -15.68 15.18 5.91
N LEU A 50 -15.26 14.06 6.50
CA LEU A 50 -15.76 13.59 7.78
C LEU A 50 -14.86 14.08 8.93
N PRO A 51 -15.42 14.28 10.14
CA PRO A 51 -14.62 14.70 11.30
C PRO A 51 -13.53 13.68 11.66
N GLU A 52 -13.74 12.39 11.42
CA GLU A 52 -12.74 11.35 11.64
C GLU A 52 -11.53 11.41 10.68
N ASP A 53 -11.69 12.01 9.48
CA ASP A 53 -10.68 11.93 8.41
C ASP A 53 -9.33 12.52 8.84
N ARG A 54 -9.35 13.52 9.73
CA ARG A 54 -8.15 14.12 10.30
C ARG A 54 -7.34 13.11 11.11
N TYR A 55 -8.01 12.26 11.88
CA TYR A 55 -7.38 11.26 12.75
C TYR A 55 -6.98 10.01 11.97
N VAL A 56 -7.76 9.61 10.96
CA VAL A 56 -7.37 8.54 10.02
C VAL A 56 -6.04 8.87 9.34
N ARG A 57 -5.86 10.12 8.88
CA ARG A 57 -4.57 10.56 8.30
C ARG A 57 -3.43 10.53 9.30
N LYS A 58 -3.68 10.92 10.57
CA LYS A 58 -2.68 10.83 11.64
C LYS A 58 -2.31 9.38 11.94
N PHE A 59 -3.28 8.47 11.96
CA PHE A 59 -3.07 7.03 12.18
C PHE A 59 -2.17 6.43 11.10
N PHE A 60 -2.40 6.71 9.82
CA PHE A 60 -1.55 6.19 8.75
C PHE A 60 -0.13 6.78 8.75
N LYS A 61 0.06 7.99 9.30
CA LYS A 61 1.39 8.54 9.55
C LYS A 61 2.12 7.79 10.67
N LEU A 62 1.41 7.39 11.72
CA LEU A 62 1.96 6.59 12.82
C LEU A 62 2.24 5.14 12.41
N TYR A 63 1.36 4.57 11.59
CA TYR A 63 1.40 3.17 11.18
C TYR A 63 1.30 3.02 9.66
N PRO A 64 2.38 3.26 8.90
CA PRO A 64 2.36 3.11 7.44
C PRO A 64 2.06 1.67 7.02
N ASP A 65 2.54 0.68 7.78
CA ASP A 65 2.32 -0.74 7.50
C ASP A 65 0.85 -1.17 7.64
N SER A 66 0.03 -0.40 8.37
CA SER A 66 -1.39 -0.73 8.54
C SER A 66 -2.18 -0.71 7.23
N LEU A 67 -1.72 0.05 6.23
CA LEU A 67 -2.33 0.11 4.91
C LEU A 67 -2.39 -1.27 4.24
N TYR A 68 -1.38 -2.12 4.48
CA TYR A 68 -1.30 -3.47 3.90
C TYR A 68 -1.84 -4.54 4.85
N HIS A 69 -1.66 -4.36 6.15
CA HIS A 69 -2.06 -5.32 7.17
C HIS A 69 -3.56 -5.33 7.44
N ASP A 70 -4.20 -4.16 7.38
CA ASP A 70 -5.59 -3.95 7.75
C ASP A 70 -6.38 -3.46 6.53
N ALA A 71 -6.36 -4.28 5.47
CA ALA A 71 -7.07 -3.98 4.22
C ALA A 71 -8.57 -3.76 4.47
N VAL A 72 -9.14 -2.77 3.77
CA VAL A 72 -10.57 -2.46 3.85
C VAL A 72 -11.36 -3.55 3.14
N ASP A 73 -12.03 -4.39 3.92
CA ASP A 73 -12.98 -5.35 3.37
C ASP A 73 -14.32 -4.66 3.11
N LEU A 74 -14.57 -4.34 1.83
CA LEU A 74 -15.80 -3.68 1.36
C LEU A 74 -17.07 -4.53 1.61
N ARG A 75 -16.93 -5.83 1.88
CA ARG A 75 -18.06 -6.73 2.15
C ARG A 75 -18.38 -6.81 3.63
N SER A 76 -17.42 -6.52 4.50
CA SER A 76 -17.60 -6.62 5.94
C SER A 76 -18.26 -5.36 6.49
N PHE A 77 -19.13 -5.53 7.48
CA PHE A 77 -19.70 -4.41 8.24
C PHE A 77 -18.71 -3.82 9.26
N ASN A 78 -17.56 -4.47 9.44
CA ASN A 78 -16.59 -4.04 10.44
C ASN A 78 -15.77 -2.87 9.90
N PRO A 79 -15.73 -1.73 10.61
CA PRO A 79 -14.93 -0.61 10.18
C PRO A 79 -13.43 -0.97 10.19
N PRO A 80 -12.63 -0.36 9.29
CA PRO A 80 -11.18 -0.56 9.32
C PRO A 80 -10.59 -0.01 10.63
N PRO A 81 -9.48 -0.59 11.14
CA PRO A 81 -8.87 -0.17 12.42
C PRO A 81 -8.53 1.32 12.49
N ALA A 82 -8.14 1.93 11.37
CA ALA A 82 -7.89 3.37 11.29
C ALA A 82 -9.14 4.21 11.62
N ARG A 83 -10.33 3.72 11.23
CA ARG A 83 -11.61 4.38 11.53
C ARG A 83 -12.05 4.12 12.97
N VAL A 84 -11.87 2.90 13.48
CA VAL A 84 -12.10 2.60 14.91
C VAL A 84 -11.27 3.50 15.81
N PHE A 85 -9.98 3.66 15.50
CA PHE A 85 -9.09 4.58 16.20
C PHE A 85 -9.64 6.02 16.17
N ALA A 86 -10.05 6.50 14.99
CA ALA A 86 -10.55 7.87 14.85
C ALA A 86 -11.86 8.10 15.60
N TRP A 87 -12.80 7.16 15.56
CA TRP A 87 -14.04 7.21 16.33
C TRP A 87 -13.76 7.20 17.82
N ARG A 88 -12.83 6.37 18.29
CA ARG A 88 -12.45 6.35 19.70
C ARG A 88 -11.90 7.69 20.17
N VAL A 89 -11.08 8.36 19.35
CA VAL A 89 -10.57 9.69 19.66
C VAL A 89 -11.72 10.71 19.73
N LEU A 90 -12.69 10.64 18.81
CA LEU A 90 -13.85 11.53 18.83
C LEU A 90 -14.72 11.28 20.08
N GLU A 91 -15.00 10.03 20.43
CA GLU A 91 -15.74 9.67 21.66
C GLU A 91 -15.08 10.22 22.92
N LEU A 92 -13.76 10.10 23.04
CA LEU A 92 -13.01 10.61 24.19
C LEU A 92 -13.01 12.15 24.23
N LYS A 93 -12.99 12.80 23.06
CA LYS A 93 -13.12 14.26 22.97
C LYS A 93 -14.52 14.74 23.36
N ASP A 94 -15.56 13.99 23.01
CA ASP A 94 -16.93 14.27 23.44
C ASP A 94 -17.09 14.14 24.97
N GLN A 95 -16.28 13.28 25.60
CA GLN A 95 -16.17 13.15 27.06
C GLN A 95 -15.32 14.25 27.72
N GLY A 96 -14.72 15.16 26.94
CA GLY A 96 -13.92 16.28 27.43
C GLY A 96 -12.43 15.98 27.64
N VAL A 97 -11.92 14.86 27.14
CA VAL A 97 -10.48 14.53 27.19
C VAL A 97 -9.72 15.37 26.17
N SER A 98 -8.48 15.74 26.51
CA SER A 98 -7.60 16.45 25.57
C SER A 98 -7.30 15.61 24.32
N GLU A 99 -7.06 16.25 23.18
CA GLU A 99 -6.84 15.53 21.91
C GLU A 99 -5.61 14.62 21.96
N GLU A 100 -4.56 15.02 22.67
CA GLU A 100 -3.32 14.25 22.77
C GLU A 100 -3.48 13.00 23.63
N GLU A 101 -4.14 13.14 24.78
CA GLU A 101 -4.46 12.02 25.67
C GLU A 101 -5.44 11.06 24.99
N ALA A 102 -6.46 11.59 24.31
CA ALA A 102 -7.42 10.78 23.55
C ALA A 102 -6.73 9.93 22.47
N MET A 103 -5.78 10.51 21.72
CA MET A 103 -4.99 9.78 20.74
C MET A 103 -4.10 8.72 21.40
N ALA A 104 -3.50 9.01 22.57
CA ALA A 104 -2.66 8.05 23.28
C ALA A 104 -3.47 6.85 23.80
N ILE A 105 -4.68 7.08 24.34
CA ILE A 105 -5.59 6.03 24.80
C ILE A 105 -6.00 5.14 23.61
N ALA A 106 -6.45 5.75 22.52
CA ALA A 106 -6.83 5.02 21.32
C ALA A 106 -5.64 4.22 20.72
N ASP A 107 -4.42 4.74 20.83
CA ASP A 107 -3.22 4.04 20.38
C ASP A 107 -2.89 2.81 21.24
N MET A 108 -3.06 2.95 22.56
CA MET A 108 -2.91 1.82 23.48
C MET A 108 -3.93 0.71 23.19
N GLU A 109 -5.19 1.08 22.96
CA GLU A 109 -6.27 0.14 22.61
C GLU A 109 -5.94 -0.61 21.31
N TYR A 110 -5.56 0.11 20.26
CA TYR A 110 -5.15 -0.49 18.99
C TYR A 110 -3.96 -1.46 19.14
N ARG A 111 -2.93 -1.07 19.91
CA ARG A 111 -1.78 -1.95 20.19
C ARG A 111 -2.18 -3.19 20.98
N ALA A 112 -3.10 -3.06 21.93
CA ALA A 112 -3.61 -4.18 22.73
C ALA A 112 -4.35 -5.18 21.84
N GLU A 113 -5.23 -4.71 20.95
CA GLU A 113 -5.92 -5.55 19.96
C GLU A 113 -4.93 -6.26 19.03
N LYS A 114 -3.91 -5.55 18.55
CA LYS A 114 -2.89 -6.14 17.67
C LYS A 114 -2.09 -7.22 18.39
N LYS A 115 -1.78 -7.01 19.67
CA LYS A 115 -1.10 -8.01 20.52
C LYS A 115 -2.00 -9.23 20.76
N SER A 116 -3.28 -9.03 21.07
CA SER A 116 -4.23 -10.13 21.31
C SER A 116 -4.47 -10.96 20.05
N LYS A 117 -4.62 -10.32 18.88
CA LYS A 117 -4.73 -11.01 17.58
C LYS A 117 -3.48 -11.86 17.27
N LYS A 118 -2.29 -11.33 17.55
CA LYS A 118 -1.03 -12.09 17.41
C LYS A 118 -0.97 -13.29 18.36
N ALA A 119 -1.36 -13.12 19.63
CA ALA A 119 -1.40 -14.19 20.62
C ALA A 119 -2.43 -15.27 20.28
N ALA A 120 -3.61 -14.87 19.78
CA ALA A 120 -4.62 -15.81 19.29
C ALA A 120 -4.06 -16.63 18.11
N TYR A 121 -3.38 -15.98 17.16
CA TYR A 121 -2.75 -16.66 16.04
C TYR A 121 -1.63 -17.62 16.46
N THR A 122 -0.76 -17.25 17.41
CA THR A 122 0.28 -18.17 17.89
C THR A 122 -0.33 -19.40 18.55
N ARG A 123 -1.40 -19.23 19.33
CA ARG A 123 -2.16 -20.34 19.93
C ARG A 123 -2.79 -21.23 18.85
N LEU A 124 -3.46 -20.65 17.86
CA LEU A 124 -4.04 -21.40 16.73
C LEU A 124 -2.97 -22.17 15.95
N LYS A 125 -1.80 -21.57 15.75
CA LYS A 125 -0.66 -22.21 15.09
C LYS A 125 -0.12 -23.39 15.90
N GLN A 126 -0.06 -23.30 17.23
CA GLN A 126 0.33 -24.41 18.10
C GLN A 126 -0.68 -25.55 18.00
N ILE A 127 -1.97 -25.25 18.07
CA ILE A 127 -3.05 -26.24 17.92
C ILE A 127 -2.98 -26.93 16.55
N ALA A 128 -2.81 -26.17 15.47
CA ALA A 128 -2.70 -26.73 14.11
C ALA A 128 -1.51 -27.70 13.98
N ARG A 129 -0.37 -27.36 14.58
CA ARG A 129 0.81 -28.25 14.63
C ARG A 129 0.53 -29.55 15.37
N LEU A 130 -0.11 -29.48 16.54
CA LEU A 130 -0.50 -30.67 17.32
C LEU A 130 -1.49 -31.56 16.56
N GLN A 131 -2.39 -30.95 15.78
CA GLN A 131 -3.36 -31.66 14.95
C GLN A 131 -2.79 -32.15 13.61
N GLY A 132 -1.53 -31.87 13.29
CA GLY A 132 -0.93 -32.17 11.98
C GLY A 132 -1.55 -31.40 10.80
N LYS A 133 -2.38 -30.39 11.06
CA LYS A 133 -3.02 -29.55 10.03
C LYS A 133 -2.13 -28.36 9.67
N ARG A 134 -2.33 -27.81 8.47
CA ARG A 134 -1.68 -26.57 8.07
C ARG A 134 -2.18 -25.42 8.96
N PRO A 135 -1.28 -24.53 9.43
CA PRO A 135 -1.67 -23.40 10.25
C PRO A 135 -2.54 -22.43 9.44
N PRO A 136 -3.44 -21.69 10.10
CA PRO A 136 -4.24 -20.67 9.44
C PRO A 136 -3.35 -19.58 8.82
N PRO A 137 -3.87 -18.78 7.87
CA PRO A 137 -3.14 -17.65 7.31
C PRO A 137 -2.77 -16.64 8.40
N ASN A 138 -1.61 -15.99 8.25
CA ASN A 138 -1.13 -15.00 9.20
C ASN A 138 -2.05 -13.76 9.17
N PRO A 139 -2.59 -13.31 10.32
CA PRO A 139 -3.47 -12.14 10.38
C PRO A 139 -2.80 -10.83 9.95
N PHE A 140 -1.47 -10.74 10.03
CA PHE A 140 -0.72 -9.55 9.62
C PHE A 140 0.39 -9.94 8.63
N PRO A 141 0.07 -10.12 7.34
CA PRO A 141 1.07 -10.43 6.33
C PRO A 141 1.90 -9.18 6.05
N SER A 142 3.21 -9.25 6.29
CA SER A 142 4.13 -8.19 5.84
C SER A 142 4.38 -8.37 4.36
N ALA A 143 4.22 -7.31 3.57
CA ALA A 143 4.50 -7.30 2.13
C ALA A 143 5.89 -7.89 1.80
N ILE A 144 6.90 -7.54 2.60
CA ILE A 144 8.26 -8.09 2.47
C ILE A 144 8.29 -9.62 2.60
N LYS A 145 7.51 -10.22 3.52
CA LYS A 145 7.48 -11.69 3.67
C LYS A 145 6.71 -12.38 2.54
N GLN A 146 5.75 -11.70 1.92
CA GLN A 146 5.08 -12.23 0.73
C GLN A 146 6.07 -12.26 -0.44
N ILE A 147 6.74 -11.14 -0.72
CA ILE A 147 7.78 -11.05 -1.74
C ILE A 147 8.90 -12.06 -1.48
N GLN A 148 9.41 -12.13 -0.25
CA GLN A 148 10.43 -13.12 0.10
C GLN A 148 9.94 -14.57 -0.06
N ALA A 149 8.67 -14.87 0.22
CA ALA A 149 8.13 -16.21 0.04
C ALA A 149 8.06 -16.60 -1.45
N GLU A 150 7.68 -15.66 -2.30
CA GLU A 150 7.69 -15.80 -3.76
C GLU A 150 9.12 -15.97 -4.30
N GLU A 151 10.04 -15.11 -3.86
CA GLU A 151 11.45 -15.14 -4.26
C GLU A 151 12.22 -16.36 -3.73
N ARG A 152 11.82 -16.93 -2.58
CA ARG A 152 12.51 -18.06 -1.96
C ARG A 152 12.61 -19.27 -2.88
N LYS A 153 11.64 -19.45 -3.78
CA LYS A 153 11.70 -20.49 -4.83
C LYS A 153 12.92 -20.26 -5.73
N TYR A 154 13.02 -19.07 -6.30
CA TYR A 154 14.12 -18.69 -7.20
C TYR A 154 15.47 -18.60 -6.48
N VAL A 155 15.50 -18.14 -5.23
CA VAL A 155 16.73 -18.11 -4.42
C VAL A 155 17.24 -19.53 -4.18
N ARG A 156 16.36 -20.49 -3.90
CA ARG A 156 16.74 -21.89 -3.72
C ARG A 156 17.28 -22.49 -5.03
N GLU A 157 16.65 -22.17 -6.14
CA GLU A 157 17.07 -22.58 -7.48
C GLU A 157 18.49 -22.09 -7.83
N ARG A 158 18.93 -20.92 -7.34
CA ARG A 158 20.32 -20.43 -7.55
C ARG A 158 21.40 -21.36 -6.98
N PHE A 159 21.07 -22.10 -5.91
CA PHE A 159 22.02 -23.00 -5.25
C PHE A 159 21.86 -24.46 -5.68
N THR A 160 20.71 -24.84 -6.25
CA THR A 160 20.43 -26.23 -6.65
C THR A 160 20.52 -26.45 -8.16
N ASN A 161 20.34 -25.42 -8.99
CA ASN A 161 20.39 -25.56 -10.45
C ASN A 161 21.86 -25.64 -10.92
N PRO A 162 22.27 -26.73 -11.61
CA PRO A 162 23.64 -26.90 -12.10
C PRO A 162 24.07 -25.79 -13.06
N GLU A 163 23.19 -25.27 -13.92
CA GLU A 163 23.51 -24.22 -14.89
C GLU A 163 23.88 -22.91 -14.21
N VAL A 164 23.16 -22.54 -13.14
CA VAL A 164 23.43 -21.32 -12.37
C VAL A 164 24.74 -21.43 -11.60
N LEU A 165 25.07 -22.63 -11.10
CA LEU A 165 26.35 -22.90 -10.45
C LEU A 165 27.52 -22.81 -11.43
N GLU A 166 27.35 -23.30 -12.67
CA GLU A 166 28.36 -23.17 -13.72
C GLU A 166 28.60 -21.72 -14.12
N ILE A 167 27.52 -20.93 -14.28
CA ILE A 167 27.62 -19.49 -14.54
C ILE A 167 28.34 -18.79 -13.38
N ALA A 168 28.01 -19.13 -12.13
CA ALA A 168 28.67 -18.55 -10.96
C ALA A 168 30.16 -18.92 -10.86
N LYS A 169 30.55 -20.14 -11.27
CA LYS A 169 31.96 -20.56 -11.37
C LYS A 169 32.71 -19.76 -12.43
N LYS A 170 32.15 -19.65 -13.64
CA LYS A 170 32.72 -18.85 -14.75
C LYS A 170 32.88 -17.38 -14.34
N MET A 171 31.91 -16.80 -13.64
CA MET A 171 32.00 -15.42 -13.11
C MET A 171 33.10 -15.26 -12.05
N LYS A 172 33.33 -16.26 -11.19
CA LYS A 172 34.44 -16.23 -10.22
C LYS A 172 35.80 -16.32 -10.91
N GLU A 173 35.92 -17.16 -11.93
CA GLU A 173 37.13 -17.30 -12.74
C GLU A 173 37.45 -16.00 -13.50
N GLN A 174 36.45 -15.41 -14.17
CA GLN A 174 36.60 -14.11 -14.83
C GLN A 174 37.02 -13.01 -13.85
N LYS A 175 36.39 -12.94 -12.68
CA LYS A 175 36.75 -11.95 -11.64
C LYS A 175 38.16 -12.16 -11.07
N ALA A 176 38.61 -13.42 -10.98
CA ALA A 176 39.97 -13.74 -10.55
C ALA A 176 41.02 -13.34 -11.60
N VAL A 177 40.71 -13.55 -12.88
CA VAL A 177 41.55 -13.09 -14.01
C VAL A 177 41.61 -11.57 -14.07
N ASP A 178 40.48 -10.87 -13.89
CA ASP A 178 40.45 -9.40 -13.85
C ASP A 178 41.25 -8.83 -12.67
N MET A 179 41.19 -9.48 -11.50
CA MET A 179 42.00 -9.13 -10.33
C MET A 179 43.49 -9.38 -10.58
N GLN A 180 43.85 -10.50 -11.21
CA GLN A 180 45.24 -10.76 -11.62
C GLN A 180 45.75 -9.75 -12.63
N ASN A 181 44.93 -9.35 -13.61
CA ASN A 181 45.26 -8.33 -14.60
C ASN A 181 45.40 -6.94 -13.96
N ARG A 182 44.55 -6.59 -12.99
CA ARG A 182 44.72 -5.36 -12.17
C ARG A 182 46.00 -5.39 -11.33
N SER A 183 46.38 -6.53 -10.76
CA SER A 183 47.63 -6.67 -10.02
C SER A 183 48.87 -6.69 -10.92
N ARG A 184 48.75 -7.10 -12.19
CA ARG A 184 49.86 -7.10 -13.17
C ARG A 184 50.06 -5.76 -13.87
N GLY A 185 49.03 -4.89 -13.92
CA GLY A 185 49.11 -3.54 -14.51
C GLY A 185 49.71 -2.46 -13.60
N GLY A 186 50.09 -2.79 -12.36
CA GLY A 186 50.61 -1.83 -11.36
C GLY A 186 52.12 -1.59 -11.37
N ALA A 187 52.83 -1.99 -12.42
CA ALA A 187 54.28 -1.84 -12.52
C ALA A 187 54.67 -1.20 -13.86
N GLY A 188 54.34 0.08 -14.05
CA GLY A 188 54.76 0.79 -15.28
C GLY A 188 54.19 2.19 -15.45
N ALA A 189 54.43 3.10 -14.51
CA ALA A 189 54.49 4.55 -14.78
C ALA A 189 54.98 5.30 -13.53
N ARG A 190 56.30 5.48 -13.39
CA ARG A 190 56.88 6.61 -12.65
C ARG A 190 57.38 7.60 -13.70
N PHE A 191 56.78 8.79 -13.71
CA PHE A 191 57.41 10.13 -13.67
C PHE A 191 56.59 11.18 -14.44
N GLY A 192 56.22 12.25 -13.74
CA GLY A 192 56.01 13.57 -14.36
C GLY A 192 54.75 14.33 -13.96
N GLY A 193 54.91 15.39 -13.15
CA GLY A 193 54.01 16.55 -13.16
C GLY A 193 53.06 16.67 -11.97
N GLY A 194 53.49 17.35 -10.91
CA GLY A 194 52.62 17.77 -9.81
C GLY A 194 51.80 19.01 -10.14
N TYR A 195 50.66 19.18 -9.45
CA TYR A 195 50.20 20.45 -8.88
C TYR A 195 49.23 20.14 -7.72
N ARG A 196 49.47 20.78 -6.57
CA ARG A 196 48.63 20.78 -5.36
C ARG A 196 47.40 21.67 -5.55
N PHE A 197 46.28 21.32 -4.92
CA PHE A 197 45.54 22.09 -3.89
C PHE A 197 44.21 21.38 -3.64
N GLY A 198 43.97 20.76 -2.48
CA GLY A 198 43.30 21.36 -1.31
C GLY A 198 41.94 20.64 -1.14
N GLY A 199 41.39 20.26 0.00
CA GLY A 199 41.68 20.40 1.42
C GLY A 199 40.45 19.86 2.17
N GLY A 200 40.65 19.06 3.23
CA GLY A 200 39.65 18.67 4.24
C GLY A 200 38.60 17.61 3.83
N ALA A 201 38.09 16.73 4.69
CA ALA A 201 38.40 16.34 6.06
C ALA A 201 37.57 15.07 6.39
N PHE A 202 38.00 14.33 7.42
CA PHE A 202 37.38 13.14 8.06
C PHE A 202 37.52 11.83 7.28
N GLY A 203 38.19 10.78 7.77
CA GLY A 203 38.56 10.44 9.13
C GLY A 203 38.29 8.95 9.33
N ASN A 204 39.28 8.10 9.01
CA ASN A 204 39.34 6.72 9.46
C ASN A 204 39.40 6.68 10.99
N LEU A 205 38.67 5.77 11.64
CA LEU A 205 39.25 4.90 12.67
C LEU A 205 38.25 3.81 13.12
N ILE A 206 38.45 2.58 12.65
CA ILE A 206 38.20 1.39 13.47
C ILE A 206 39.59 0.76 13.66
N GLY A 207 40.21 1.14 14.77
CA GLY A 207 41.35 0.42 15.34
C GLY A 207 40.84 -0.80 16.08
N GLY A 208 41.43 -1.96 15.79
CA GLY A 208 41.20 -3.19 16.55
C GLY A 208 41.87 -3.15 17.92
N PHE A 209 41.65 -4.20 18.71
CA PHE A 209 42.63 -4.76 19.63
C PHE A 209 42.13 -6.14 20.07
N GLY A 210 42.98 -7.16 19.90
CA GLY A 210 42.82 -8.45 20.56
C GLY A 210 43.59 -8.47 21.89
N GLY A 211 43.28 -9.46 22.74
CA GLY A 211 44.22 -9.96 23.74
C GLY A 211 43.64 -10.42 25.07
N GLY A 212 43.32 -11.72 25.17
CA GLY A 212 43.75 -12.64 26.25
C GLY A 212 43.26 -12.46 27.69
N ARG A 213 42.58 -13.49 28.23
CA ARG A 213 43.12 -14.53 29.12
C ARG A 213 42.06 -15.59 29.36
#